data_AF-A0A7J3B8B2-F1
#
_entry.id   AF-A0A7J3B8B2-F1
#
_cell.length_a   1.000
_cell.length_b   1.000
_cell.length_c   1.000
_cell.angle_alpha   90.00
_cell.angle_beta   90.00
_cell.angle_gamma   90.00
#
_symmetry.space_group_name_H-M   'P 1'
#
loop_
_entity.id
_entity.type
_entity.pdbx_description
1 polymer ?
#
loop_
_entity_poly.entity_id
_entity_poly.type
_entity_poly.pdbx_seq_one_letter_code
_entity_poly.pdbx_strand_id
1 'polypeptide(L)' 'MKGLAGKQIRGLPLGARLECADNSGAKILSLINVKAYHNTKRRVPAASVGDMIIASV' A
#
# COMPACT_ATOMS: atom_id res chain seq x y z
N MET A 1 14.43 1.15 -2.90
CA MET A 1 14.14 0.59 -1.56
C MET A 1 15.03 -0.63 -1.35
N LYS A 2 15.40 -0.92 -0.10
CA LYS A 2 16.12 -2.16 0.22
C LYS A 2 15.22 -3.36 -0.10
N GLY A 3 15.79 -4.42 -0.67
CA GLY A 3 15.03 -5.64 -0.96
C GLY A 3 14.54 -6.31 0.34
N LEU A 4 13.33 -6.85 0.29
CA LEU A 4 12.79 -7.72 1.35
C LEU A 4 13.02 -9.18 0.98
N ALA A 5 13.32 -10.00 1.99
CA ALA A 5 13.41 -11.45 1.80
C ALA A 5 12.03 -12.04 1.49
N GLY A 6 12.00 -13.02 0.59
CA GLY A 6 10.76 -13.68 0.16
C GLY A 6 9.95 -12.89 -0.89
N LYS A 7 9.12 -13.62 -1.65
CA LYS A 7 8.23 -13.03 -2.65
C LYS A 7 7.02 -12.42 -1.94
N GLN A 8 6.89 -11.10 -2.01
CA GLN A 8 5.75 -10.39 -1.45
C GLN A 8 4.55 -10.44 -2.41
N ILE A 9 3.41 -10.92 -1.92
CA ILE A 9 2.15 -10.92 -2.67
C ILE A 9 1.47 -9.57 -2.46
N ARG A 10 0.98 -8.96 -3.54
CA ARG A 10 0.25 -7.69 -3.50
C ARG A 10 -1.23 -7.91 -3.21
N GLY A 11 -1.59 -7.86 -1.94
CA GLY A 11 -2.95 -8.10 -1.45
C GLY A 11 -3.77 -6.84 -1.15
N LEU A 12 -3.18 -5.65 -1.30
CA LEU A 12 -3.80 -4.38 -0.89
C LEU A 12 -4.12 -3.50 -2.11
N PRO A 13 -5.25 -3.70 -2.79
CA PRO A 13 -5.63 -2.86 -3.93
C PRO A 13 -5.90 -1.41 -3.52
N LEU A 14 -5.94 -0.50 -4.51
CA LEU A 14 -6.43 0.87 -4.27
C LEU A 14 -7.80 0.86 -3.55
N GLY A 15 -7.95 1.76 -2.58
CA GLY A 15 -9.13 1.85 -1.72
C GLY A 15 -9.15 0.86 -0.55
N ALA A 16 -8.16 -0.02 -0.42
CA ALA A 16 -8.03 -0.89 0.75
C ALA A 16 -7.93 -0.06 2.03
N ARG A 17 -8.62 -0.52 3.08
CA ARG A 17 -8.60 0.07 4.42
C ARG A 17 -7.64 -0.71 5.30
N LEU A 18 -6.75 0.00 5.98
CA LEU A 18 -5.68 -0.54 6.81
C LEU A 18 -5.80 0.03 8.22
N GLU A 19 -5.49 -0.77 9.23
CA GLU A 19 -5.33 -0.24 10.58
C GLU A 19 -4.05 0.58 10.69
N CYS A 20 -4.13 1.75 11.32
CA CYS A 20 -2.98 2.60 11.54
C CYS A 20 -2.23 2.15 12.80
N ALA A 21 -1.10 1.49 12.61
CA ALA A 21 -0.22 1.05 13.69
C ALA A 21 0.81 2.14 14.06
N ASP A 22 0.31 3.33 14.38
CA ASP A 22 1.12 4.44 14.87
C ASP A 22 0.38 5.20 16.00
N ASN A 23 1.02 6.22 16.56
CA ASN A 23 0.46 7.06 17.61
C ASN A 23 0.06 8.46 17.10
N SER A 24 -0.21 8.62 15.80
CA SER A 24 -0.60 9.90 15.20
C SER A 24 -2.04 10.31 15.51
N GLY A 25 -2.87 9.36 15.98
CA GLY A 25 -4.30 9.54 16.21
C GLY A 25 -5.18 9.02 15.07
N ALA A 26 -4.62 8.74 13.90
CA ALA A 26 -5.30 8.01 12.84
C ALA A 26 -5.63 6.58 13.31
N LYS A 27 -6.82 6.08 12.93
CA LYS A 27 -7.26 4.70 13.27
C LYS A 27 -7.29 3.80 12.05
N ILE A 28 -7.79 4.33 10.94
CA ILE A 28 -7.91 3.63 9.67
C ILE A 28 -7.27 4.51 8.59
N LEU A 29 -6.53 3.88 7.70
CA LEU A 29 -5.94 4.50 6.52
C LEU A 29 -6.55 3.90 5.26
N SER A 30 -6.92 4.74 4.30
CA SER A 30 -7.34 4.33 2.95
C SER A 30 -6.18 4.47 1.98
N LEU A 31 -5.86 3.41 1.25
CA LEU A 31 -4.79 3.39 0.25
C LEU A 31 -5.22 4.15 -1.02
N ILE A 32 -4.59 5.29 -1.30
CA ILE A 32 -4.87 6.12 -2.49
C ILE A 32 -3.93 5.78 -3.65
N ASN A 33 -2.65 5.54 -3.36
CA ASN A 33 -1.67 5.19 -4.40
C ASN A 33 -0.47 4.42 -3.83
N VAL A 34 0.28 3.75 -4.71
CA VAL A 34 1.53 3.04 -4.38
C VAL A 34 2.70 3.76 -5.04
N LYS A 35 3.68 4.20 -4.25
CA LYS A 35 4.80 4.99 -4.77
C LYS A 35 5.69 4.15 -5.68
N ALA A 36 6.14 4.76 -6.80
CA ALA A 36 7.01 4.13 -7.80
C ALA A 36 6.45 2.84 -8.44
N TYR A 37 5.13 2.62 -8.36
CA TYR A 37 4.47 1.48 -8.97
C TYR A 37 4.24 1.71 -10.48
N HIS A 38 4.64 0.72 -11.29
CA HIS A 38 4.42 0.73 -12.74
C HIS A 38 3.32 -0.26 -13.08
N ASN A 39 2.32 0.21 -13.83
CA ASN A 39 1.09 -0.54 -14.06
C ASN A 39 0.81 -0.78 -15.55
N THR A 40 -0.12 -1.68 -15.84
CA THR A 40 -0.59 -1.97 -17.19
C THR A 40 -2.07 -1.59 -17.32
N LYS A 41 -2.55 -1.44 -18.57
CA LYS A 41 -3.97 -1.17 -18.85
C LYS A 41 -4.86 -2.20 -18.13
N ARG A 42 -5.95 -1.73 -17.50
CA ARG A 42 -6.96 -2.51 -16.74
C ARG A 42 -6.50 -3.18 -15.44
N ARG A 43 -5.23 -3.11 -15.05
CA ARG A 43 -4.80 -3.64 -13.75
C ARG A 43 -5.10 -2.61 -12.67
N VAL A 44 -5.70 -3.03 -11.56
CA VAL A 44 -5.84 -2.19 -10.37
C VAL A 44 -4.48 -2.20 -9.64
N PRO A 45 -3.87 -1.04 -9.34
CA PRO A 45 -2.67 -0.99 -8.52
C PRO A 45 -2.91 -1.62 -7.14
N ALA A 46 -1.90 -2.29 -6.62
CA ALA A 46 -1.96 -2.91 -5.31
C ALA A 46 -0.60 -2.83 -4.61
N ALA A 47 -0.63 -2.62 -3.30
CA ALA A 47 0.55 -2.66 -2.44
C ALA A 47 0.80 -4.06 -1.87
N SER A 48 2.04 -4.26 -1.47
CA SER A 48 2.55 -5.39 -0.71
C SER A 48 3.32 -4.90 0.52
N VAL A 49 3.73 -5.83 1.37
CA VAL A 49 4.57 -5.52 2.54
C VAL A 49 5.86 -4.82 2.09
N GLY A 50 6.16 -3.68 2.71
CA GLY A 50 7.35 -2.87 2.43
C GLY A 50 7.16 -1.79 1.37
N ASP A 51 6.02 -1.75 0.68
CA ASP A 51 5.71 -0.65 -0.24
C ASP A 51 5.41 0.64 0.51
N MET A 52 5.88 1.76 -0.01
CA MET A 52 5.47 3.09 0.45
C MET A 52 4.18 3.49 -0.26
N ILE A 53 3.15 3.82 0.51
CA ILE A 53 1.84 4.22 -0.02
C ILE A 53 1.54 5.70 0.23
N ILE A 54 0.65 6.26 -0.58
CA ILE A 54 -0.04 7.51 -0.31
C ILE A 54 -1.40 7.12 0.28
N ALA A 55 -1.74 7.67 1.45
CA ALA A 55 -2.94 7.32 2.19
C ALA A 55 -3.76 8.55 2.61
N SER A 56 -5.06 8.36 2.82
CA SER A 56 -5.92 9.27 3.58
C SER A 56 -6.30 8.62 4.90
N VAL A 57 -6.44 9.44 5.93
CA VAL A 57 -7.10 9.06 7.19
C VAL A 57 -8.62 9.08 6.98
#